data_AF-A0A7C0Y568-F1
#
_entry.id   AF-A0A7C0Y568-F1
#
_cell.length_a   1.000
_cell.length_b   1.000
_cell.length_c   1.000
_cell.angle_alpha   90.00
_cell.angle_beta   90.00
_cell.angle_gamma   90.00
#
_symmetry.space_group_name_H-M   'P 1'
#
loop_
_entity.id
_entity.type
_entity.pdbx_description
1 polymer ?
#
loop_
_entity_poly.entity_id
_entity_poly.type
_entity_poly.pdbx_seq_one_letter_code
_entity_poly.pdbx_strand_id
1 'polypeptide(L)' 'MQKFKENCGIFGVFGHPEAAKLVYFGLYALQHRGQESAGIVVSDGKRVYEHKGMGLVPEVFNEEVLN' A
#
# COMPACT_ATOMS: atom_id res chain seq x y z
N MET A 1 7.72 29.79 -6.62
CA MET A 1 7.65 28.58 -5.77
C MET A 1 6.49 27.71 -6.24
N GLN A 2 6.78 26.58 -6.88
CA GLN A 2 5.75 25.62 -7.26
C GLN A 2 5.34 24.87 -5.99
N LYS A 3 4.07 24.99 -5.59
CA LYS A 3 3.51 24.26 -4.44
C LYS A 3 3.42 22.78 -4.87
N PHE A 4 4.32 21.93 -4.38
CA PHE A 4 4.20 20.49 -4.55
C PHE A 4 2.84 20.08 -3.97
N LYS A 5 1.90 19.71 -4.83
CA LYS A 5 0.66 19.08 -4.38
C LYS A 5 1.03 17.64 -4.03
N GLU A 6 1.26 17.38 -2.76
CA GLU A 6 1.17 16.03 -2.22
C GLU A 6 -0.26 15.54 -2.51
N ASN A 7 -0.38 14.47 -3.28
CA ASN A 7 -1.67 13.85 -3.57
C ASN A 7 -1.46 12.37 -3.28
N CYS A 8 -2.31 11.74 -2.47
CA CYS A 8 -2.19 10.33 -2.17
C CYS A 8 -2.11 9.47 -3.45
N GLY A 9 -1.29 8.42 -3.43
CA GLY A 9 -1.23 7.40 -4.47
C GLY A 9 -2.18 6.24 -4.18
N ILE A 10 -2.75 5.64 -5.23
CA ILE A 10 -3.57 4.43 -5.14
C ILE A 10 -3.00 3.40 -6.13
N PHE A 11 -2.93 2.14 -5.70
CA PHE A 11 -2.55 1.02 -6.53
C PHE A 11 -3.44 -0.18 -6.21
N GLY A 12 -3.79 -0.98 -7.22
CA GLY A 12 -4.71 -2.11 -7.06
C GLY A 12 -4.33 -3.29 -7.95
N VAL A 13 -4.55 -4.49 -7.43
CA VAL A 13 -4.29 -5.76 -8.13
C VAL A 13 -5.50 -6.67 -7.94
N PHE A 14 -5.90 -7.36 -8.99
CA PHE A 14 -7.03 -8.28 -8.98
C PHE A 14 -6.65 -9.63 -9.59
N GLY A 15 -7.15 -10.73 -9.02
CA GLY A 15 -6.97 -12.07 -9.56
C GLY A 15 -5.56 -12.64 -9.44
N HIS A 16 -4.75 -12.17 -8.49
CA HIS A 16 -3.38 -12.65 -8.29
C HIS A 16 -3.19 -13.22 -6.87
N PRO A 17 -2.58 -14.40 -6.69
CA PRO A 17 -2.36 -15.00 -5.37
C PRO A 17 -1.48 -14.13 -4.45
N GLU A 18 -0.55 -13.37 -5.02
CA GLU A 18 0.32 -12.44 -4.28
C GLU A 18 -0.13 -10.97 -4.39
N ALA A 19 -1.45 -10.72 -4.45
CA ALA A 19 -1.99 -9.36 -4.60
C ALA A 19 -1.45 -8.38 -3.54
N ALA A 20 -1.30 -8.82 -2.27
CA ALA A 20 -0.76 -7.99 -1.19
C ALA A 20 0.67 -7.47 -1.50
N LYS A 21 1.58 -8.36 -1.90
CA LYS A 21 2.97 -8.01 -2.22
C LYS A 21 3.07 -7.12 -3.45
N LEU A 22 2.28 -7.40 -4.48
CA LEU A 22 2.26 -6.56 -5.68
C LEU A 22 1.72 -5.16 -5.38
N VAL A 23 0.69 -5.04 -4.52
CA VAL A 23 0.22 -3.73 -4.05
C VAL A 23 1.29 -3.02 -3.23
N TYR A 24 2.00 -3.72 -2.34
CA TYR A 24 3.14 -3.16 -1.60
C TYR A 24 4.18 -2.54 -2.55
N PHE A 25 4.63 -3.26 -3.58
CA PHE A 25 5.61 -2.73 -4.53
C PHE A 25 5.07 -1.54 -5.33
N GLY A 26 3.79 -1.58 -5.72
CA GLY A 26 3.11 -0.46 -6.37
C GLY A 26 3.05 0.79 -5.49
N LEU A 27 2.67 0.64 -4.22
CA LEU A 27 2.67 1.73 -3.24
C LEU A 27 4.08 2.25 -2.95
N TYR A 28 5.06 1.36 -2.85
CA TYR A 28 6.47 1.74 -2.69
C TYR A 28 6.95 2.63 -3.85
N ALA A 29 6.62 2.25 -5.10
CA ALA A 29 6.92 3.07 -6.27
C ALA A 29 6.20 4.43 -6.25
N LEU A 30 5.02 4.50 -5.63
CA LEU A 30 4.24 5.73 -5.44
C LEU A 30 4.58 6.51 -4.15
N GLN A 31 5.57 6.09 -3.35
CA GLN A 31 5.88 6.70 -2.05
C GLN A 31 6.13 8.21 -2.12
N HIS A 32 6.69 8.70 -3.23
CA HIS A 32 6.94 10.12 -3.48
C HIS A 32 5.65 10.98 -3.55
N ARG A 33 4.47 10.36 -3.59
CA ARG A 33 3.16 11.01 -3.63
C ARG A 33 2.56 11.27 -2.24
N GLY A 34 3.00 10.54 -1.23
CA GLY A 34 2.57 10.71 0.16
C GLY A 34 3.44 9.88 1.10
N GLN A 35 3.86 10.48 2.22
CA GLN A 35 4.81 9.89 3.17
C GLN A 35 4.26 9.80 4.60
N GLU A 36 3.00 10.21 4.82
CA GLU A 36 2.40 10.29 6.15
C GLU A 36 1.84 8.95 6.64
N SER A 37 1.27 8.16 5.74
CA SER A 37 0.64 6.87 6.06
C SER A 37 0.54 5.98 4.83
N ALA A 38 0.33 4.68 5.07
CA ALA A 38 0.06 3.70 4.03
C ALA A 38 -0.96 2.66 4.51
N GLY A 39 -1.68 2.05 3.57
CA GLY A 39 -2.70 1.05 3.84
C GLY A 39 -2.89 0.07 2.68
N ILE A 40 -3.08 -1.20 3.01
CA ILE A 40 -3.41 -2.26 2.05
C ILE A 40 -4.63 -3.01 2.57
N VAL A 41 -5.59 -3.22 1.68
CA VAL A 41 -6.76 -4.08 1.92
C VAL A 41 -6.77 -5.15 0.84
N VAL A 42 -6.90 -6.41 1.25
CA VAL A 42 -6.98 -7.56 0.35
C VAL A 42 -8.17 -8.45 0.68
N SER A 43 -8.59 -9.27 -0.28
CA SER A 43 -9.66 -10.25 -0.08
C SER A 43 -9.30 -11.57 -0.75
N ASP A 44 -9.66 -12.67 -0.08
CA ASP A 44 -9.60 -14.03 -0.63
C ASP A 44 -10.93 -14.45 -1.31
N GLY A 45 -11.85 -13.49 -1.50
CA GLY A 45 -13.20 -13.72 -2.02
C GLY A 45 -14.23 -14.18 -0.98
N LYS A 46 -13.81 -14.44 0.27
CA LYS A 46 -14.68 -14.81 1.39
C LYS A 46 -14.59 -13.83 2.55
N ARG A 47 -13.39 -13.31 2.78
CA ARG A 47 -13.03 -12.39 3.86
C ARG A 47 -12.22 -11.24 3.30
N VAL A 48 -12.18 -10.16 4.07
CA VAL A 48 -11.38 -8.97 3.79
C VAL A 48 -10.40 -8.79 4.93
N TYR A 49 -9.16 -8.46 4.60
CA TYR A 49 -8.07 -8.23 5.50
C TYR A 49 -7.55 -6.81 5.28
N GLU A 50 -7.40 -6.03 6.34
CA GLU A 50 -6.90 -4.66 6.31
C GLU A 50 -5.64 -4.55 7.18
N HIS A 51 -4.63 -3.85 6.66
CA HIS A 51 -3.52 -3.36 7.47
C HIS A 51 -3.18 -1.92 7.04
N LYS A 52 -3.05 -1.01 8.00
CA LYS A 52 -2.68 0.39 7.77
C LYS A 52 -1.93 0.97 8.96
N GLY A 53 -1.08 1.94 8.68
CA GLY A 53 -0.26 2.59 9.69
C GLY A 53 0.24 3.95 9.23
N MET A 54 0.73 4.72 10.21
CA MET A 54 1.49 5.94 9.94
C MET A 54 2.91 5.58 9.50
N GLY A 55 3.52 6.44 8.69
CA GLY A 55 4.87 6.26 8.18
C GLY A 55 4.94 5.79 6.73
N LEU A 56 6.15 5.44 6.32
CA LEU A 56 6.46 5.00 4.96
C LEU A 56 5.93 3.59 4.72
N VAL A 57 5.66 3.25 3.46
CA VAL A 57 5.26 1.90 3.01
C VAL A 57 6.14 0.79 3.61
N PRO A 58 7.49 0.82 3.56
CA PRO A 58 8.32 -0.23 4.17
C PRO A 58 8.31 -0.25 5.71
N GLU A 59 7.84 0.82 6.37
CA GLU A 59 7.70 0.86 7.83
C GLU A 59 6.36 0.23 8.26
N VAL A 60 5.32 0.42 7.44
CA VAL A 60 3.98 -0.13 7.70
C VAL A 60 3.87 -1.61 7.31
N PHE A 61 4.61 -2.08 6.30
CA PHE A 61 4.51 -3.45 5.80
C PHE A 61 5.85 -4.20 5.89
N ASN A 62 5.90 -5.21 6.76
CA ASN A 62 6.99 -6.18 6.85
C ASN A 62 6.57 -7.56 6.28
N GLU A 63 7.47 -8.54 6.29
CA GLU A 63 7.16 -9.88 5.79
C GLU A 63 6.03 -10.58 6.56
N GLU A 64 5.88 -10.32 7.87
CA GLU A 64 4.81 -10.91 8.67
C GLU A 64 3.43 -10.37 8.27
N VAL A 65 3.35 -9.09 7.91
CA VAL A 65 2.10 -8.43 7.47
C VAL A 65 1.72 -8.84 6.04
N LEU A 66 2.69 -9.18 5.20
CA LEU A 66 2.47 -9.47 3.77
C LEU A 66 2.24 -10.97 3.43
N ASN A 67 2.30 -11.86 4.43
CA ASN A 67 2.07 -13.30 4.29
C ASN A 67 0.73 -13.74 4.90
#